data_AF-A0A4R3L4J9-F1
#
_entry.id   AF-A0A4R3L4J9-F1
#
_cell.length_a   1.000
_cell.length_b   1.000
_cell.length_c   1.000
_cell.angle_alpha   90.00
_cell.angle_beta   90.00
_cell.angle_gamma   90.00
#
_symmetry.space_group_name_H-M   'P 1'
#
loop_
_entity.id
_entity.type
_entity.pdbx_description
1 polymer ?
#
loop_
_entity_poly.entity_id
_entity_poly.type
_entity_poly.pdbx_seq_one_letter_code
_entity_poly.pdbx_strand_id
1 'polypeptide(L)' 'MANIKKVPKEVRKELNKLYREGQITRKQLMDQMRNGLFDQDRLELKERFKRLLDKIPYK' A
#
# COMPACT_ATOMS: atom_id res chain seq x y z
N MET A 1 -24.63 -1.26 1.15
CA MET A 1 -23.38 -0.62 1.62
C MET A 1 -22.43 -1.73 2.04
N ALA A 2 -21.39 -2.01 1.25
CA ALA A 2 -20.45 -3.08 1.57
C ALA A 2 -19.68 -2.71 2.85
N ASN A 3 -19.75 -3.56 3.88
CA ASN A 3 -18.95 -3.43 5.09
C ASN A 3 -17.48 -3.65 4.74
N ILE A 4 -16.80 -2.55 4.42
CA ILE A 4 -15.39 -2.55 4.07
C ILE A 4 -14.57 -2.89 5.32
N LYS A 5 -14.19 -4.16 5.47
CA LYS A 5 -13.28 -4.62 6.53
C LYS A 5 -11.86 -4.15 6.19
N LYS A 6 -11.46 -3.00 6.74
CA LYS A 6 -10.07 -2.54 6.71
C LYS A 6 -9.16 -3.63 7.28
N VAL A 7 -8.04 -3.94 6.61
CA VAL A 7 -7.03 -4.86 7.18
C VAL A 7 -6.63 -4.34 8.56
N PRO A 8 -6.70 -5.16 9.63
CA PRO A 8 -6.25 -4.79 10.96
C PRO A 8 -4.82 -4.26 10.95
N LYS A 9 -4.52 -3.28 11.81
CA LYS A 9 -3.23 -2.61 11.86
C LYS A 9 -2.07 -3.59 12.13
N GLU A 10 -2.32 -4.62 12.92
CA GLU A 10 -1.36 -5.66 13.29
C GLU A 10 -0.94 -6.49 12.07
N VAL A 11 -1.91 -6.99 11.30
CA VAL A 11 -1.67 -7.72 10.05
C VAL A 11 -0.85 -6.88 9.07
N ARG A 12 -1.15 -5.57 8.95
CA ARG A 12 -0.34 -4.67 8.10
C ARG A 12 1.10 -4.55 8.58
N LYS A 13 1.34 -4.55 9.89
CA LYS A 13 2.69 -4.43 10.46
C LYS A 13 3.50 -5.70 10.19
N GLU A 14 2.89 -6.87 10.35
CA GLU A 14 3.51 -8.16 10.04
C GLU A 14 3.85 -8.31 8.56
N LEU A 15 2.90 -8.02 7.68
CA LEU A 15 3.14 -8.09 6.23
C LEU A 15 4.24 -7.13 5.77
N ASN A 16 4.29 -5.91 6.31
CA ASN A 16 5.39 -4.99 6.01
C ASN A 16 6.73 -5.47 6.55
N LYS A 17 6.76 -6.13 7.72
CA LYS A 17 7.96 -6.73 8.28
C LYS A 17 8.49 -7.84 7.37
N LEU A 18 7.62 -8.79 6.99
CA LEU A 18 7.97 -9.90 6.08
C LEU A 18 8.50 -9.39 4.73
N TYR A 19 7.90 -8.33 4.18
CA TYR A 19 8.37 -7.71 2.94
C TYR A 19 9.75 -7.06 3.09
N ARG A 20 9.99 -6.35 4.21
CA ARG A 20 11.31 -5.74 4.50
C ARG A 20 12.40 -6.77 4.73
N GLU A 21 12.03 -7.92 5.28
CA GLU A 21 12.94 -9.07 5.50
C GLU A 21 13.14 -9.90 4.23
N GLY A 22 12.45 -9.58 3.12
CA GLY A 22 12.55 -10.31 1.86
C GLY A 22 11.87 -11.68 1.87
N GLN A 23 11.10 -12.00 2.91
CA GLN A 23 10.39 -13.29 3.04
C GLN A 23 9.19 -13.39 2.10
N ILE A 24 8.57 -12.25 1.77
CA ILE A 24 7.48 -12.19 0.80
C ILE A 24 7.79 -11.18 -0.31
N THR A 25 7.34 -11.49 -1.51
CA THR A 25 7.46 -10.60 -2.66
C THR A 25 6.47 -9.44 -2.58
N ARG A 26 6.75 -8.36 -3.30
CA ARG A 26 5.82 -7.23 -3.44
C ARG A 26 4.44 -7.68 -3.92
N LYS A 27 4.38 -8.67 -4.83
CA LYS A 27 3.11 -9.20 -5.35
C LYS A 27 2.31 -9.90 -4.25
N GLN A 28 2.95 -10.77 -3.47
CA GLN A 28 2.32 -11.46 -2.33
C GLN A 28 1.87 -10.48 -1.24
N LEU A 29 2.68 -9.46 -0.95
CA LEU A 29 2.29 -8.37 -0.05
C LEU A 29 1.01 -7.69 -0.54
N MET A 30 0.93 -7.32 -1.82
CA MET A 30 -0.27 -6.68 -2.38
C MET A 30 -1.48 -7.60 -2.38
N ASP A 31 -1.32 -8.88 -2.74
CA ASP A 31 -2.44 -9.84 -2.76
C ASP A 31 -2.99 -10.09 -1.35
N GLN A 32 -2.13 -10.19 -0.33
CA GLN A 32 -2.57 -10.33 1.06
C GLN A 32 -3.20 -9.06 1.62
N MET A 33 -2.81 -7.88 1.10
CA MET A 33 -3.42 -6.59 1.44
C MET A 33 -4.71 -6.29 0.66
N ARG A 34 -4.90 -6.90 -0.52
CA ARG A 34 -6.07 -6.72 -1.40
C ARG A 34 -7.38 -7.17 -0.75
N ASN A 35 -7.31 -8.11 0.19
CA ASN A 35 -8.48 -8.57 0.95
C ASN A 35 -9.01 -7.54 1.98
N GLY A 36 -8.44 -6.33 2.10
CA GLY A 36 -8.97 -5.34 3.04
C GLY A 36 -8.63 -3.87 2.81
N LEU A 37 -8.76 -3.37 1.56
CA LEU A 37 -8.81 -1.92 1.25
C LEU A 37 -7.45 -1.17 1.26
N PHE A 38 -6.35 -1.80 0.88
CA PHE A 38 -5.05 -1.09 0.81
C PHE A 38 -4.79 -0.36 -0.51
N ASP A 39 -5.61 -0.61 -1.54
CA ASP A 39 -5.43 0.02 -2.85
C ASP A 39 -5.82 1.50 -2.86
N GLN A 40 -6.91 1.89 -2.19
CA GLN A 40 -7.47 3.25 -2.35
C GLN A 40 -6.62 4.33 -1.68
N ASP A 41 -6.31 4.19 -0.38
CA ASP A 41 -5.46 5.14 0.35
C ASP A 41 -4.05 5.24 -0.25
N ARG A 42 -3.53 4.12 -0.77
CA ARG A 42 -2.22 4.06 -1.42
C ARG A 42 -2.26 4.63 -2.84
N LEU A 43 -3.35 4.46 -3.59
CA LEU A 43 -3.56 5.11 -4.88
C LEU A 43 -3.59 6.62 -4.68
N GLU A 44 -4.37 7.11 -3.72
CA GLU A 44 -4.46 8.54 -3.41
C GLU A 44 -3.11 9.11 -2.97
N LEU A 45 -2.37 8.37 -2.13
CA LEU A 45 -1.02 8.75 -1.74
C LEU A 45 -0.07 8.78 -2.95
N LYS A 46 -0.12 7.76 -3.81
CA LYS A 46 0.70 7.66 -5.03
C LYS A 46 0.36 8.77 -6.03
N GLU A 47 -0.91 9.09 -6.21
CA GLU A 47 -1.35 10.21 -7.05
C GLU A 47 -0.86 11.55 -6.50
N ARG A 48 -0.97 11.76 -5.19
CA ARG A 48 -0.47 12.97 -4.52
C ARG A 48 1.04 13.10 -4.67
N PHE A 49 1.79 12.01 -4.50
CA PHE A 49 3.24 11.99 -4.74
C PHE A 49 3.61 12.25 -6.20
N LYS A 50 2.87 11.68 -7.16
CA LYS A 50 3.08 11.94 -8.59
C LYS A 50 2.90 13.43 -8.91
N ARG A 51 1.82 14.06 -8.42
CA ARG A 51 1.58 15.50 -8.59
C ARG A 51 2.66 16.37 -7.95
N LEU A 52 3.31 15.90 -6.88
CA LEU A 52 4.43 16.61 -6.26
C LEU A 52 5.70 16.48 -7.09
N LEU A 53 6.00 15.28 -7.60
CA LEU A 53 7.17 15.03 -8.44
C LEU A 53 7.06 15.72 -9.80
N ASP A 54 5.87 15.73 -10.43
CA ASP A 54 5.62 16.45 -11.69
C ASP A 54 5.80 17.98 -11.55
N LYS A 55 5.71 18.53 -10.32
CA LYS A 55 5.96 19.94 -10.03
C LYS A 55 7.44 20.28 -9.81
N ILE A 56 8.31 19.28 -9.68
CA ILE A 56 9.75 19.51 -9.55
C ILE A 56 10.33 19.46 -10.96
N PRO A 57 10.74 20.60 -11.55
CA PRO A 57 11.44 20.56 -12.82
C PRO A 57 12.73 19.77 -12.62
N TYR A 58 12.87 18.65 -13.32
CA TYR A 58 14.16 17.98 -13.47
C TYR A 58 15.09 18.97 -14.18
N LYS A 59 16.05 19.50 -13.43
CA LYS A 59 17.05 20.46 -13.90
C LYS A 59 18.33 19.71 -14.27
#